data_AF-A0AAN7MC19-F1
#
_entry.id   AF-A0AAN7MC19-F1
#
_cell.length_a   1.000
_cell.length_b   1.000
_cell.length_c   1.000
_cell.angle_alpha   90.00
_cell.angle_beta   90.00
_cell.angle_gamma   90.00
#
_symmetry.space_group_name_H-M   'P 1'
#
loop_
_entity.id
_entity.type
_entity.pdbx_description
1 polymer ?
#
loop_
_entity_poly.entity_id
_entity_poly.type
_entity_poly.pdbx_seq_one_letter_code
_entity_poly.pdbx_strand_id
1 'polypeptide(L)'
;MPLYKGVSVSRLRRVFYLLIKDVGNPVVEFDLPGWFNKWKPTPYTSIRRNIYLTKRIKKRLEDDGIFCSCCPSPGSSVVCGRDCHCGMLLSSCSSGCKCGSSCSNKPFQHRPMKKMKLIQTEKCGAGIVADQDIKKGEFVIEYVGEVIDDKTCEERLWDMKHRGETNFYLCEINRDMVIDATYKGNKSRYINHSCSPNTEMQKWIIDGETRIGIFATRDIKKGEHLTYDYQFVQFGADQDCHCGAAGCRRKLGIKPAKPKISSEAAVKVHQNGGLHAGSPLPCP
;
A
#
# COMPACT_ATOMS: atom_id res chain seq x y z
N MET A 1 -6.17 -46.23 -3.31
CA MET A 1 -6.28 -45.20 -2.26
C MET A 1 -4.90 -45.02 -1.62
N PRO A 2 -4.38 -43.79 -1.62
CA PRO A 2 -4.10 -43.15 -0.34
C PRO A 2 -4.61 -41.70 -0.27
N LEU A 3 -4.94 -41.31 0.95
CA LEU A 3 -5.60 -40.06 1.37
C LEU A 3 -4.60 -38.89 1.46
N TYR A 4 -4.85 -37.82 0.70
CA TYR A 4 -4.31 -36.49 1.00
C TYR A 4 -5.37 -35.71 1.78
N LYS A 5 -5.09 -35.47 3.07
CA LYS A 5 -5.91 -34.65 3.97
C LYS A 5 -5.88 -33.18 3.52
N GLY A 6 -7.06 -32.56 3.60
CA GLY A 6 -7.39 -31.30 2.97
C GLY A 6 -6.70 -30.05 3.52
N VAL A 7 -6.24 -29.23 2.59
CA VAL A 7 -6.15 -27.77 2.74
C VAL A 7 -7.41 -27.21 2.11
N SER A 8 -8.19 -26.45 2.86
CA SER A 8 -9.34 -25.70 2.33
C SER A 8 -8.85 -24.67 1.31
N VAL A 9 -8.89 -25.05 0.03
CA VAL A 9 -8.63 -24.15 -1.10
C VAL A 9 -9.90 -23.36 -1.33
N SER A 10 -9.83 -22.02 -1.21
CA SER A 10 -10.96 -21.15 -1.48
C SER A 10 -11.55 -21.43 -2.87
N ARG A 11 -12.88 -21.43 -2.97
CA ARG A 11 -13.65 -21.74 -4.20
C ARG A 11 -13.14 -20.95 -5.41
N LEU A 12 -12.66 -19.72 -5.18
CA LEU A 12 -12.01 -18.86 -6.16
C LEU A 12 -10.78 -19.51 -6.80
N ARG A 13 -9.82 -20.01 -6.01
CA ARG A 13 -8.58 -20.62 -6.53
C ARG A 13 -8.80 -21.83 -7.44
N ARG A 14 -9.85 -22.62 -7.17
CA ARG A 14 -10.19 -23.81 -7.96
C ARG A 14 -10.79 -23.46 -9.32
N VAL A 15 -11.57 -22.39 -9.40
CA VAL A 15 -12.12 -21.87 -10.68
C VAL A 15 -10.98 -21.32 -11.55
N PHE A 16 -10.01 -20.63 -10.95
CA PHE A 16 -8.85 -20.08 -11.67
C PHE A 16 -7.93 -21.15 -12.30
N TYR A 17 -7.68 -22.27 -11.61
CA TYR A 17 -6.81 -23.34 -12.16
C TYR A 17 -7.40 -24.01 -13.41
N LEU A 18 -8.73 -24.09 -13.51
CA LEU A 18 -9.41 -24.68 -14.68
C LEU A 18 -9.37 -23.75 -15.90
N LEU A 19 -9.28 -22.42 -15.69
CA LEU A 19 -9.29 -21.41 -16.76
C LEU A 19 -7.95 -21.24 -17.49
N ILE A 20 -6.83 -21.55 -16.82
CA ILE A 20 -5.48 -21.45 -17.42
C ILE A 20 -5.23 -22.54 -18.48
N LYS A 21 -5.95 -23.66 -18.42
CA LYS A 21 -5.68 -24.84 -19.25
C LYS A 21 -6.24 -24.72 -20.68
N ASP A 22 -7.15 -23.79 -20.94
CA ASP A 22 -7.90 -23.70 -22.21
C ASP A 22 -7.36 -22.68 -23.22
N VAL A 23 -6.37 -21.86 -22.86
CA VAL A 23 -5.90 -20.76 -23.74
C VAL A 23 -4.41 -20.89 -24.01
N GLY A 24 -4.08 -21.69 -25.04
CA GLY A 24 -2.76 -21.64 -25.67
C GLY A 24 -2.50 -20.26 -26.31
N ASN A 25 -1.26 -19.79 -26.20
CA ASN A 25 -0.74 -18.58 -26.87
C ASN A 25 -0.20 -18.93 -28.28
N PRO A 26 -0.04 -17.99 -29.26
CA PRO A 26 0.61 -16.68 -29.06
C PRO A 26 -0.03 -15.45 -29.75
N VAL A 27 0.40 -14.27 -29.29
CA VAL A 27 0.02 -12.91 -29.73
C VAL A 27 0.91 -12.44 -30.89
N VAL A 28 0.30 -11.87 -31.94
CA VAL A 28 0.96 -11.13 -33.03
C VAL A 28 1.07 -9.65 -32.62
N GLU A 29 2.26 -9.08 -32.76
CA GLU A 29 2.60 -7.70 -32.39
C GLU A 29 2.00 -6.72 -33.43
N PHE A 30 1.18 -5.76 -32.97
CA PHE A 30 0.55 -4.74 -33.82
C PHE A 30 0.84 -3.35 -33.24
N ASP A 31 1.58 -2.52 -33.98
CA ASP A 31 1.92 -1.16 -33.58
C ASP A 31 0.79 -0.17 -33.90
N LEU A 32 0.42 0.67 -32.92
CA LEU A 32 -0.66 1.67 -33.02
C LEU A 32 -0.17 3.07 -33.44
N PRO A 33 -0.91 3.82 -34.28
CA PRO A 33 -0.50 5.13 -34.80
C PRO A 33 -0.62 6.31 -33.81
N GLY A 34 0.26 7.31 -34.00
CA GLY A 34 0.61 8.39 -33.04
C GLY A 34 -0.45 9.44 -32.65
N TRP A 35 -1.72 9.32 -33.07
CA TRP A 35 -2.80 10.21 -32.63
C TRP A 35 -3.55 9.69 -31.38
N PHE A 36 -3.26 8.46 -30.95
CA PHE A 36 -3.74 7.87 -29.69
C PHE A 36 -3.11 8.50 -28.43
N ASN A 37 -2.17 9.43 -28.59
CA ASN A 37 -1.41 10.06 -27.51
C ASN A 37 -2.13 11.21 -26.77
N LYS A 38 -3.44 11.38 -26.94
CA LYS A 38 -4.23 12.26 -26.05
C LYS A 38 -4.66 11.47 -24.80
N TRP A 39 -3.67 11.11 -23.99
CA TRP A 39 -3.90 10.49 -22.69
C TRP A 39 -4.72 11.43 -21.80
N LYS A 40 -5.94 11.01 -21.44
CA LYS A 40 -6.73 11.62 -20.38
C LYS A 40 -6.89 10.58 -19.27
N PRO A 41 -6.51 10.90 -18.02
CA PRO A 41 -6.77 9.99 -16.91
C PRO A 41 -8.27 9.69 -16.84
N THR A 42 -8.63 8.44 -16.54
CA THR A 42 -10.03 8.04 -16.31
C THR A 42 -10.67 9.05 -15.35
N PRO A 43 -11.77 9.72 -15.74
CA PRO A 43 -12.42 10.68 -14.87
C PRO A 43 -12.79 10.03 -13.54
N TYR A 44 -12.43 10.66 -12.44
CA TYR A 44 -12.81 10.23 -11.10
C TYR A 44 -13.22 11.45 -10.28
N THR A 45 -14.08 11.24 -9.28
CA THR A 45 -14.47 12.30 -8.35
C THR A 45 -13.46 12.37 -7.21
N SER A 46 -12.85 13.54 -7.00
CA SER A 46 -11.93 13.72 -5.88
C SER A 46 -12.69 13.73 -4.54
N ILE A 47 -12.26 12.89 -3.61
CA ILE A 47 -12.80 12.81 -2.25
C ILE A 47 -11.68 13.00 -1.22
N ARG A 48 -12.04 13.46 -0.03
CA ARG A 48 -11.11 13.67 1.09
C ARG A 48 -11.15 12.56 2.14
N ARG A 49 -12.18 11.70 2.09
CA ARG A 49 -12.41 10.60 3.02
C ARG A 49 -13.12 9.46 2.32
N ASN A 50 -12.97 8.25 2.84
CA ASN A 50 -13.71 7.08 2.37
C ASN A 50 -15.22 7.26 2.37
N ILE A 51 -15.88 6.69 1.36
CA ILE A 51 -17.34 6.60 1.26
C ILE A 51 -17.72 5.14 1.42
N TYR A 52 -18.44 4.79 2.49
CA TYR A 52 -18.84 3.42 2.78
C TYR A 52 -20.17 3.11 2.08
N LEU A 53 -20.20 2.13 1.19
CA LEU A 53 -21.40 1.73 0.46
C LEU A 53 -22.19 0.61 1.14
N THR A 54 -21.53 -0.15 2.03
CA THR A 54 -22.15 -1.20 2.83
C THR A 54 -22.59 -0.68 4.19
N LYS A 55 -23.60 -1.33 4.79
CA LYS A 55 -24.09 -0.96 6.13
C LYS A 55 -22.96 -1.12 7.13
N ARG A 56 -22.60 -0.02 7.79
CA ARG A 56 -21.66 -0.01 8.92
C ARG A 56 -22.18 -0.95 10.00
N ILE A 57 -21.41 -1.98 10.35
CA ILE A 57 -21.65 -2.70 11.60
C ILE A 57 -21.45 -1.66 12.71
N LYS A 58 -22.51 -1.35 13.46
CA LYS A 58 -22.43 -0.44 14.61
C LYS A 58 -21.33 -0.95 15.55
N LYS A 59 -20.44 -0.06 15.97
CA LYS A 59 -19.38 -0.34 16.94
C LYS A 59 -19.93 -1.08 18.16
N ARG A 60 -19.16 -2.04 18.68
CA ARG A 60 -19.28 -2.43 20.10
C ARG A 60 -19.01 -1.17 20.94
N LEU A 61 -19.90 -0.90 21.89
CA LEU A 61 -19.90 0.28 22.76
C LEU A 61 -18.75 0.32 23.77
N GLU A 62 -17.97 -0.76 23.89
CA GLU A 62 -16.94 -0.94 24.91
C GLU A 62 -15.58 -1.11 24.22
N ASP A 63 -14.95 -0.01 23.89
CA ASP A 63 -13.50 0.03 23.68
C ASP A 63 -13.01 1.22 24.51
N ASP A 64 -12.28 0.92 25.59
CA ASP A 64 -11.72 1.91 26.51
C ASP A 64 -10.76 2.89 25.82
N GLY A 65 -10.53 2.75 24.51
CA GLY A 65 -9.85 3.73 23.68
C GLY A 65 -8.34 3.73 23.88
N ILE A 66 -7.61 4.05 22.82
CA ILE A 66 -6.15 4.18 22.90
C ILE A 66 -5.82 5.64 23.24
N PHE A 67 -5.33 5.87 24.46
CA PHE A 67 -4.93 7.20 24.93
C PHE A 67 -3.41 7.34 25.04
N CYS A 68 -2.90 8.54 24.75
CA CYS A 68 -1.50 8.88 24.96
C CYS A 68 -1.31 9.74 26.22
N SER A 69 -0.18 9.57 26.90
CA SER A 69 0.25 10.41 28.02
C SER A 69 1.18 11.55 27.59
N CYS A 70 1.22 11.88 26.30
CA CYS A 70 2.08 12.95 25.78
C CYS A 70 1.66 14.32 26.33
N CYS A 71 2.65 15.14 26.65
CA CYS A 71 2.47 16.52 27.10
C CYS A 71 3.40 17.45 26.31
N PRO A 72 2.98 18.70 26.01
CA PRO A 72 3.87 19.69 25.42
C PRO A 72 5.04 19.98 26.36
N SER A 73 6.28 19.76 25.91
CA SER A 73 7.48 20.16 26.62
C SER A 73 7.98 21.53 26.10
N PRO A 74 8.48 22.41 26.98
CA PRO A 74 9.11 23.66 26.55
C PRO A 74 10.28 23.35 25.59
N GLY A 75 10.19 23.82 24.35
CA GLY A 75 11.26 23.69 23.35
C GLY A 75 11.06 22.64 22.25
N SER A 76 10.03 21.79 22.32
CA SER A 76 9.67 20.90 21.18
C SER A 76 8.52 21.50 20.36
N SER A 77 8.74 21.72 19.06
CA SER A 77 7.70 22.21 18.15
C SER A 77 6.70 21.12 17.74
N VAL A 78 7.02 19.84 17.96
CA VAL A 78 6.21 18.68 17.56
C VAL A 78 5.98 17.77 18.77
N VAL A 79 4.71 17.53 19.09
CA VAL A 79 4.29 16.66 20.20
C VAL A 79 3.43 15.53 19.65
N CYS A 80 3.48 14.34 20.25
CA CYS A 80 2.89 13.11 19.71
C CYS A 80 3.54 12.69 18.38
N GLY A 81 4.86 12.65 18.35
CA GLY A 81 5.64 12.14 17.21
C GLY A 81 5.79 10.62 17.23
N ARG A 82 7.01 10.12 17.00
CA ARG A 82 7.33 8.68 16.97
C ARG A 82 7.10 7.97 18.31
N ASP A 83 7.30 8.66 19.41
CA ASP A 83 7.20 8.08 20.77
C ASP A 83 5.77 8.16 21.35
N CYS A 84 4.80 8.62 20.56
CA CYS A 84 3.40 8.67 20.97
C CYS A 84 2.83 7.25 21.08
N HIS A 85 2.27 6.89 22.24
CA HIS A 85 1.65 5.58 22.44
C HIS A 85 0.58 5.26 21.37
N CYS A 86 -0.31 6.21 21.08
CA CYS A 86 -1.28 6.05 19.99
C CYS A 86 -0.58 5.77 18.63
N GLY A 87 0.47 6.52 18.30
CA GLY A 87 1.20 6.36 17.03
C GLY A 87 1.94 5.02 16.93
N MET A 88 2.54 4.55 18.02
CA MET A 88 3.17 3.23 18.10
C MET A 88 2.17 2.09 17.87
N LEU A 89 0.91 2.29 18.27
CA LEU A 89 -0.20 1.37 18.04
C LEU A 89 -0.95 1.62 16.71
N LEU A 90 -0.38 2.44 15.82
CA LEU A 90 -1.00 2.82 14.54
C LEU A 90 -2.42 3.36 14.73
N SER A 91 -2.61 4.21 15.74
CA SER A 91 -3.87 4.85 16.07
C SER A 91 -3.70 6.37 16.13
N SER A 92 -4.69 7.13 15.67
CA SER A 92 -4.67 8.58 15.83
C SER A 92 -5.02 8.96 17.27
N CYS A 93 -4.39 10.02 17.77
CA CYS A 93 -4.85 10.65 19.01
C CYS A 93 -6.28 11.19 18.84
N SER A 94 -7.13 10.93 19.83
CA SER A 94 -8.49 11.47 19.88
C SER A 94 -8.50 12.97 20.22
N SER A 95 -9.68 13.58 20.15
CA SER A 95 -9.90 14.96 20.62
C SER A 95 -9.58 15.15 22.11
N GLY A 96 -9.52 14.08 22.90
CA GLY A 96 -9.11 14.10 24.31
C GLY A 96 -7.60 14.19 24.55
N CYS A 97 -6.78 14.26 23.49
CA CYS A 97 -5.34 14.41 23.63
C CYS A 97 -4.95 15.74 24.30
N LYS A 98 -4.20 15.67 25.41
CA LYS A 98 -3.72 16.84 26.16
C LYS A 98 -2.82 17.79 25.37
N CYS A 99 -2.29 17.34 24.22
CA CYS A 99 -1.45 18.15 23.34
C CYS A 99 -2.24 19.09 22.41
N GLY A 100 -3.57 18.96 22.34
CA GLY A 100 -4.45 19.85 21.59
C GLY A 100 -3.99 20.11 20.15
N SER A 101 -3.84 21.39 19.78
CA SER A 101 -3.41 21.82 18.44
C SER A 101 -1.97 21.44 18.10
N SER A 102 -1.10 21.25 19.10
CA SER A 102 0.31 20.87 18.94
C SER A 102 0.52 19.37 18.69
N CYS A 103 -0.54 18.55 18.77
CA CYS A 103 -0.49 17.13 18.44
C CYS A 103 -0.20 16.92 16.94
N SER A 104 0.88 16.20 16.61
CA SER A 104 1.15 15.75 15.23
C SER A 104 0.43 14.47 14.86
N ASN A 105 0.07 13.62 15.83
CA ASN A 105 -0.60 12.34 15.60
C ASN A 105 -2.13 12.47 15.46
N LYS A 106 -2.58 13.46 14.68
CA LYS A 106 -4.00 13.70 14.42
C LYS A 106 -4.59 12.65 13.47
N PRO A 107 -5.92 12.54 13.36
CA PRO A 107 -6.56 11.84 12.25
C PRO A 107 -6.04 12.32 10.87
N PHE A 108 -5.99 11.43 9.87
CA PHE A 108 -5.38 11.73 8.56
C PHE A 108 -5.98 12.95 7.86
N GLN A 109 -7.29 13.17 7.99
CA GLN A 109 -7.97 14.34 7.43
C GLN A 109 -7.45 15.68 7.97
N HIS A 110 -6.76 15.66 9.11
CA HIS A 110 -6.16 16.83 9.76
C HIS A 110 -4.63 16.85 9.66
N ARG A 111 -4.02 15.87 8.99
CA ARG A 111 -2.58 15.88 8.68
C ARG A 111 -2.35 16.61 7.36
N PRO A 112 -1.32 17.46 7.26
CA PRO A 112 -0.96 18.09 5.99
C PRO A 112 -0.45 17.02 5.01
N MET A 113 -1.10 16.92 3.85
CA MET A 113 -0.63 16.06 2.76
C MET A 113 0.63 16.63 2.14
N LYS A 114 1.52 15.76 1.65
CA LYS A 114 2.75 16.18 0.95
C LYS A 114 2.42 16.64 -0.47
N LYS A 115 3.13 17.67 -0.94
CA LYS A 115 2.99 18.17 -2.32
C LYS A 115 3.48 17.12 -3.31
N MET A 116 2.67 16.86 -4.33
CA MET A 116 2.93 15.81 -5.32
C MET A 116 2.37 16.17 -6.69
N LYS A 117 3.08 15.74 -7.73
CA LYS A 117 2.77 16.03 -9.13
C LYS A 117 2.46 14.74 -9.88
N LEU A 118 1.38 14.77 -10.67
CA LEU A 118 1.03 13.71 -11.60
C LEU A 118 1.92 13.83 -12.84
N ILE A 119 2.47 12.71 -13.27
CA ILE A 119 3.31 12.60 -14.46
C ILE A 119 2.87 11.41 -15.30
N GLN A 120 3.25 11.42 -16.58
CA GLN A 120 3.16 10.24 -17.43
C GLN A 120 4.46 9.46 -17.34
N THR A 121 4.37 8.16 -17.15
CA THR A 121 5.50 7.23 -17.16
C THR A 121 5.54 6.50 -18.51
N GLU A 122 6.72 6.01 -18.89
CA GLU A 122 6.91 5.35 -20.18
C GLU A 122 6.13 4.03 -20.30
N LYS A 123 6.07 3.25 -19.22
CA LYS A 123 5.56 1.86 -19.26
C LYS A 123 4.41 1.57 -18.29
N CYS A 124 4.13 2.46 -17.35
CA CYS A 124 3.16 2.22 -16.26
C CYS A 124 1.98 3.19 -16.29
N GLY A 125 1.77 3.93 -17.39
CA GLY A 125 0.74 4.96 -17.48
C GLY A 125 1.03 6.14 -16.54
N ALA A 126 0.03 6.61 -15.79
CA ALA A 126 0.22 7.70 -14.83
C ALA A 126 1.10 7.28 -13.64
N GLY A 127 1.86 8.23 -13.11
CA GLY A 127 2.66 8.08 -11.90
C GLY A 127 2.64 9.35 -11.06
N ILE A 128 3.10 9.25 -9.81
CA ILE A 128 3.27 10.38 -8.90
C ILE A 128 4.73 10.59 -8.58
N VAL A 129 5.17 11.84 -8.62
CA VAL A 129 6.47 12.28 -8.07
C VAL A 129 6.28 13.25 -6.91
N ALA A 130 7.23 13.26 -5.99
CA ALA A 130 7.29 14.23 -4.90
C ALA A 130 7.53 15.65 -5.45
N ASP A 131 6.78 16.65 -5.01
CA ASP A 131 6.99 18.06 -5.38
C ASP A 131 7.67 18.87 -4.24
N GLN A 132 8.14 18.16 -3.22
CA GLN A 132 8.93 18.67 -2.11
C GLN A 132 9.75 17.53 -1.50
N ASP A 133 10.76 17.85 -0.69
CA ASP A 133 11.46 16.85 0.12
C ASP A 133 10.51 16.27 1.18
N ILE A 134 10.59 14.95 1.41
CA ILE A 134 9.80 14.20 2.39
C ILE A 134 10.78 13.41 3.25
N LYS A 135 10.67 13.55 4.57
CA LYS A 135 11.54 12.83 5.52
C LYS A 135 11.01 11.44 5.83
N LYS A 136 11.91 10.52 6.19
CA LYS A 136 11.55 9.18 6.64
C LYS A 136 10.51 9.23 7.76
N GLY A 137 9.47 8.41 7.63
CA GLY A 137 8.37 8.28 8.58
C GLY A 137 7.28 9.34 8.45
N GLU A 138 7.42 10.33 7.56
CA GLU A 138 6.37 11.32 7.37
C GLU A 138 5.16 10.75 6.63
N PHE A 139 3.97 11.20 7.04
CA PHE A 139 2.73 10.95 6.33
C PHE A 139 2.74 11.65 4.96
N VAL A 140 2.40 10.92 3.91
CA VAL A 140 2.36 11.38 2.52
C VAL A 140 0.94 11.75 2.12
N ILE A 141 0.03 10.77 2.14
CA ILE A 141 -1.38 10.89 1.73
C ILE A 141 -2.20 9.70 2.26
N GLU A 142 -3.51 9.87 2.46
CA GLU A 142 -4.43 8.77 2.73
C GLU A 142 -4.86 8.12 1.41
N TYR A 143 -4.89 6.78 1.36
CA TYR A 143 -5.51 6.07 0.24
C TYR A 143 -7.02 6.03 0.46
N VAL A 144 -7.77 6.78 -0.37
CA VAL A 144 -9.22 6.94 -0.23
C VAL A 144 -9.99 6.47 -1.44
N GLY A 145 -11.20 5.96 -1.20
CA GLY A 145 -12.13 5.55 -2.25
C GLY A 145 -13.50 5.16 -1.71
N GLU A 146 -14.23 4.38 -2.49
CA GLU A 146 -15.46 3.73 -2.05
C GLU A 146 -15.12 2.45 -1.30
N VAL A 147 -15.58 2.31 -0.06
CA VAL A 147 -15.42 1.08 0.72
C VAL A 147 -16.57 0.15 0.38
N ILE A 148 -16.22 -0.97 -0.22
CA ILE A 148 -17.15 -1.96 -0.77
C ILE A 148 -16.87 -3.34 -0.17
N ASP A 149 -17.90 -4.19 -0.15
CA ASP A 149 -17.74 -5.61 0.19
C ASP A 149 -17.21 -6.43 -0.98
N ASP A 150 -16.85 -7.68 -0.70
CA ASP A 150 -16.34 -8.64 -1.67
C ASP A 150 -17.29 -8.86 -2.85
N LYS A 151 -18.60 -8.88 -2.59
CA LYS A 151 -19.62 -9.08 -3.63
C LYS A 151 -19.59 -7.93 -4.64
N THR A 152 -19.65 -6.69 -4.15
CA THR A 152 -19.59 -5.50 -5.01
C THR A 152 -18.24 -5.39 -5.72
N CYS A 153 -17.15 -5.79 -5.05
CA CYS A 153 -15.81 -5.82 -5.63
C CYS A 153 -15.74 -6.80 -6.81
N GLU A 154 -16.27 -8.01 -6.66
CA GLU A 154 -16.34 -9.02 -7.71
C GLU A 154 -17.17 -8.55 -8.91
N GLU A 155 -18.36 -7.99 -8.67
CA GLU A 155 -19.21 -7.42 -9.72
C GLU A 155 -18.47 -6.35 -10.53
N ARG A 156 -17.82 -5.38 -9.86
CA ARG A 156 -17.05 -4.33 -10.53
C ARG A 156 -15.86 -4.88 -11.33
N LEU A 157 -15.17 -5.90 -10.81
CA LEU A 157 -14.06 -6.54 -11.52
C LEU A 157 -14.51 -7.25 -12.80
N TRP A 158 -15.66 -7.93 -12.76
CA TRP A 158 -16.25 -8.51 -13.98
C TRP A 158 -16.61 -7.41 -14.98
N ASP A 159 -17.25 -6.33 -14.57
CA ASP A 159 -17.58 -5.22 -15.46
C ASP A 159 -16.35 -4.55 -16.07
N MET A 160 -15.28 -4.39 -15.28
CA MET A 160 -13.98 -3.87 -15.76
C MET A 160 -13.36 -4.82 -16.79
N LYS A 161 -13.38 -6.13 -16.53
CA LYS A 161 -12.86 -7.15 -17.46
C LYS A 161 -13.62 -7.14 -18.78
N HIS A 162 -14.95 -7.10 -18.76
CA HIS A 162 -15.77 -7.04 -19.98
C HIS A 162 -15.52 -5.77 -20.79
N ARG A 163 -15.15 -4.66 -20.13
CA ARG A 163 -14.75 -3.39 -20.77
C ARG A 163 -13.28 -3.35 -21.20
N GLY A 164 -12.50 -4.39 -20.92
CA GLY A 164 -11.07 -4.44 -21.24
C GLY A 164 -10.23 -3.47 -20.40
N GLU A 165 -10.69 -3.08 -19.21
CA GLU A 165 -9.90 -2.22 -18.31
C GLU A 165 -8.71 -2.98 -17.74
N THR A 166 -7.53 -2.35 -17.80
CA THR A 166 -6.26 -2.95 -17.39
C THR A 166 -5.68 -2.36 -16.10
N ASN A 167 -6.28 -1.28 -15.59
CA ASN A 167 -5.83 -0.57 -14.39
C ASN A 167 -6.82 -0.78 -13.24
N PHE A 168 -6.34 -1.39 -12.16
CA PHE A 168 -7.14 -1.67 -10.97
C PHE A 168 -6.71 -0.79 -9.80
N TYR A 169 -7.68 -0.13 -9.16
CA TYR A 169 -7.42 0.83 -8.08
C TYR A 169 -7.97 0.33 -6.74
N LEU A 170 -7.67 -0.93 -6.41
CA LEU A 170 -8.22 -1.65 -5.26
C LEU A 170 -7.18 -1.76 -4.13
N CYS A 171 -7.62 -1.54 -2.89
CA CYS A 171 -6.78 -1.70 -1.69
C CYS A 171 -7.54 -2.43 -0.58
N GLU A 172 -7.04 -3.58 -0.14
CA GLU A 172 -7.68 -4.40 0.89
C GLU A 172 -7.54 -3.79 2.30
N ILE A 173 -8.65 -3.43 2.93
CA ILE A 173 -8.69 -2.92 4.31
C ILE A 173 -8.64 -4.09 5.29
N ASN A 174 -9.49 -5.09 5.09
CA ASN A 174 -9.56 -6.32 5.84
C ASN A 174 -10.21 -7.41 4.95
N ARG A 175 -10.50 -8.57 5.53
CA ARG A 175 -11.00 -9.73 4.78
C ARG A 175 -12.30 -9.50 4.01
N ASP A 176 -13.13 -8.56 4.46
CA ASP A 176 -14.49 -8.37 3.94
C ASP A 176 -14.69 -6.97 3.31
N MET A 177 -13.64 -6.14 3.28
CA MET A 177 -13.74 -4.75 2.82
C MET A 177 -12.52 -4.32 2.00
N VAL A 178 -12.83 -3.72 0.85
CA VAL A 178 -11.86 -3.17 -0.11
C VAL A 178 -12.16 -1.68 -0.33
N ILE A 179 -11.11 -0.86 -0.42
CA ILE A 179 -11.19 0.51 -0.94
C ILE A 179 -11.05 0.45 -2.46
N ASP A 180 -12.10 0.82 -3.18
CA ASP A 180 -12.10 0.99 -4.61
C ASP A 180 -11.98 2.48 -4.98
N ALA A 181 -10.83 2.86 -5.52
CA ALA A 181 -10.52 4.21 -5.96
C ALA A 181 -10.77 4.44 -7.47
N THR A 182 -11.49 3.53 -8.13
CA THR A 182 -11.74 3.59 -9.59
C THR A 182 -12.52 4.83 -9.98
N TYR A 183 -13.68 5.07 -9.35
CA TYR A 183 -14.58 6.19 -9.66
C TYR A 183 -14.49 7.37 -8.70
N LYS A 184 -14.08 7.13 -7.45
CA LYS A 184 -13.93 8.17 -6.42
C LYS A 184 -12.64 7.91 -5.65
N GLY A 185 -11.81 8.93 -5.48
CA GLY A 185 -10.52 8.75 -4.82
C GLY A 185 -9.73 10.04 -4.69
N ASN A 186 -8.42 9.93 -4.57
CA ASN A 186 -7.51 11.08 -4.65
C ASN A 186 -6.24 10.70 -5.46
N LYS A 187 -5.20 11.52 -5.40
CA LYS A 187 -3.94 11.29 -6.12
C LYS A 187 -3.22 9.97 -5.75
N SER A 188 -3.53 9.36 -4.61
CA SER A 188 -2.93 8.11 -4.15
C SER A 188 -3.12 6.96 -5.14
N ARG A 189 -4.21 6.97 -5.92
CA ARG A 189 -4.53 5.95 -6.92
C ARG A 189 -3.51 5.86 -8.06
N TYR A 190 -2.66 6.88 -8.23
CA TYR A 190 -1.63 6.95 -9.28
C TYR A 190 -0.21 6.65 -8.75
N ILE A 191 -0.07 6.28 -7.47
CA ILE A 191 1.23 5.90 -6.91
C ILE A 191 1.55 4.48 -7.37
N ASN A 192 2.61 4.32 -8.16
CA ASN A 192 2.93 3.07 -8.83
C ASN A 192 3.64 2.04 -7.94
N HIS A 193 3.69 0.82 -8.45
CA HIS A 193 4.44 -0.26 -7.82
C HIS A 193 5.96 -0.08 -7.95
N SER A 194 6.70 -0.42 -6.88
CA SER A 194 8.12 -0.77 -6.97
C SER A 194 8.47 -1.98 -6.10
N CYS A 195 9.38 -2.84 -6.58
CA CYS A 195 9.96 -3.93 -5.79
C CYS A 195 10.98 -3.41 -4.75
N SER A 196 11.43 -2.16 -4.88
CA SER A 196 12.22 -1.44 -3.87
C SER A 196 11.56 -0.07 -3.63
N PRO A 197 10.44 -0.04 -2.89
CA PRO A 197 9.66 1.17 -2.73
C PRO A 197 10.28 2.15 -1.73
N ASN A 198 9.91 3.42 -1.86
CA ASN A 198 10.28 4.49 -0.91
C ASN A 198 9.12 4.93 -0.01
N THR A 199 7.93 4.35 -0.22
CA THR A 199 6.77 4.52 0.67
C THR A 199 6.15 3.17 1.02
N GLU A 200 5.37 3.15 2.10
CA GLU A 200 4.61 1.98 2.54
C GLU A 200 3.18 2.37 2.92
N MET A 201 2.26 1.41 2.77
CA MET A 201 0.88 1.54 3.25
C MET A 201 0.79 1.02 4.68
N GLN A 202 0.21 1.81 5.57
CA GLN A 202 -0.04 1.44 6.96
C GLN A 202 -1.54 1.47 7.26
N LYS A 203 -2.04 0.41 7.90
CA LYS A 203 -3.41 0.35 8.43
C LYS A 203 -3.44 1.07 9.78
N TRP A 204 -4.25 2.12 9.87
CA TRP A 204 -4.41 2.91 11.09
C TRP A 204 -5.83 2.83 11.61
N ILE A 205 -6.00 2.83 12.93
CA ILE A 205 -7.30 3.01 13.57
C ILE A 205 -7.53 4.50 13.84
N ILE A 206 -8.52 5.09 13.18
CA ILE A 206 -8.84 6.52 13.27
C ILE A 206 -10.33 6.64 13.53
N ASP A 207 -10.69 7.28 14.64
CA ASP A 207 -12.08 7.36 15.12
C ASP A 207 -12.78 5.98 15.19
N GLY A 208 -11.98 4.93 15.43
CA GLY A 208 -12.37 3.51 15.44
C GLY A 208 -12.79 2.94 14.08
N GLU A 209 -12.35 3.55 13.00
CA GLU A 209 -12.41 3.00 11.63
C GLU A 209 -10.99 2.67 11.16
N THR A 210 -10.80 1.55 10.45
CA THR A 210 -9.54 1.27 9.77
C THR A 210 -9.39 2.17 8.55
N ARG A 211 -8.29 2.94 8.50
CA ARG A 211 -7.90 3.83 7.40
C ARG A 211 -6.52 3.44 6.87
N ILE A 212 -6.22 3.78 5.62
CA ILE A 212 -4.93 3.44 4.99
C ILE A 212 -4.14 4.72 4.74
N GLY A 213 -3.03 4.87 5.46
CA GLY A 213 -2.09 5.98 5.25
C GLY A 213 -0.86 5.53 4.48
N ILE A 214 -0.33 6.38 3.63
CA ILE A 214 0.94 6.16 2.93
C ILE A 214 2.02 6.98 3.64
N PHE A 215 3.13 6.33 3.99
CA PHE A 215 4.23 6.93 4.75
C PHE A 215 5.58 6.70 4.05
N ALA A 216 6.50 7.63 4.19
CA ALA A 216 7.85 7.50 3.63
C ALA A 216 8.69 6.48 4.43
N THR A 217 9.34 5.52 3.77
CA THR A 217 10.22 4.52 4.41
C THR A 217 11.67 4.98 4.52
N ARG A 218 12.04 6.02 3.75
CA ARG A 218 13.33 6.72 3.75
C ARG A 218 13.12 8.20 3.47
N ASP A 219 14.18 8.99 3.50
CA ASP A 219 14.16 10.34 2.95
C ASP A 219 13.94 10.27 1.43
N ILE A 220 13.05 11.12 0.92
CA ILE A 220 12.65 11.22 -0.49
C ILE A 220 12.88 12.67 -0.94
N LYS A 221 13.59 12.85 -2.04
CA LYS A 221 13.85 14.15 -2.65
C LYS A 221 12.74 14.58 -3.59
N LYS A 222 12.56 15.89 -3.72
CA LYS A 222 11.72 16.46 -4.77
C LYS A 222 12.11 15.88 -6.14
N GLY A 223 11.12 15.46 -6.91
CA GLY A 223 11.28 14.85 -8.22
C GLY A 223 11.33 13.31 -8.22
N GLU A 224 11.57 12.67 -7.07
CA GLU A 224 11.55 11.21 -6.99
C GLU A 224 10.13 10.65 -7.17
N HIS A 225 10.02 9.52 -7.86
CA HIS A 225 8.78 8.76 -7.96
C HIS A 225 8.37 8.24 -6.58
N LEU A 226 7.13 8.49 -6.19
CA LEU A 226 6.54 7.83 -5.03
C LEU A 226 6.06 6.45 -5.46
N THR A 227 6.48 5.43 -4.73
CA THR A 227 6.11 4.03 -5.02
C THR A 227 5.92 3.23 -3.74
N TYR A 228 5.02 2.25 -3.76
CA TYR A 228 4.87 1.25 -2.70
C TYR A 228 4.83 -0.16 -3.29
N ASP A 229 5.08 -1.16 -2.46
CA ASP A 229 4.92 -2.56 -2.86
C ASP A 229 3.42 -2.91 -2.86
N TYR A 230 2.89 -3.37 -4.00
CA TYR A 230 1.48 -3.71 -4.19
C TYR A 230 1.15 -5.06 -3.52
N GLN A 231 1.60 -5.28 -2.28
CA GLN A 231 1.60 -6.58 -1.60
C GLN A 231 0.19 -7.20 -1.47
N PHE A 232 -0.23 -7.94 -2.52
CA PHE A 232 -1.49 -8.69 -2.70
C PHE A 232 -2.66 -7.80 -3.18
N VAL A 233 -3.41 -8.11 -4.24
CA VAL A 233 -3.87 -9.36 -4.88
C VAL A 233 -3.82 -9.17 -6.40
N GLN A 234 -3.48 -10.22 -7.16
CA GLN A 234 -3.46 -10.17 -8.62
C GLN A 234 -4.91 -10.12 -9.13
N PHE A 235 -5.45 -8.92 -9.28
CA PHE A 235 -6.67 -8.68 -10.04
C PHE A 235 -6.24 -8.42 -11.48
N GLY A 236 -6.50 -9.36 -12.39
CA GLY A 236 -6.12 -9.26 -13.80
C GLY A 236 -5.01 -10.21 -14.25
N ALA A 237 -4.64 -10.12 -15.53
CA ALA A 237 -3.66 -10.98 -16.19
C ALA A 237 -2.23 -10.81 -15.61
N ASP A 238 -1.32 -11.73 -15.96
CA ASP A 238 0.10 -11.70 -15.59
C ASP A 238 0.83 -10.46 -16.13
N GLN A 239 0.75 -9.34 -15.43
CA GLN A 239 1.43 -8.10 -15.80
C GLN A 239 2.91 -8.09 -15.41
N ASP A 240 3.75 -7.67 -16.36
CA ASP A 240 5.17 -7.48 -16.15
C ASP A 240 5.44 -6.27 -15.25
N CYS A 241 6.43 -6.42 -14.38
CA CYS A 241 6.89 -5.36 -13.50
C CYS A 241 8.00 -4.57 -14.20
N HIS A 242 7.72 -3.29 -14.46
CA HIS A 242 8.65 -2.35 -15.08
C HIS A 242 9.24 -1.33 -14.08
N CYS A 243 9.34 -1.69 -12.79
CA CYS A 243 9.77 -0.74 -11.76
C CYS A 243 11.25 -0.33 -11.81
N GLY A 244 12.08 -1.01 -12.59
CA GLY A 244 13.51 -0.69 -12.74
C GLY A 244 14.41 -1.01 -11.55
N ALA A 245 13.87 -1.52 -10.44
CA ALA A 245 14.67 -1.89 -9.27
C ALA A 245 15.65 -3.03 -9.58
N ALA A 246 16.87 -2.99 -9.03
CA ALA A 246 17.88 -4.04 -9.23
C ALA A 246 17.38 -5.44 -8.82
N GLY A 247 16.59 -5.52 -7.74
CA GLY A 247 15.91 -6.73 -7.27
C GLY A 247 14.49 -6.91 -7.80
N CYS A 248 14.17 -6.45 -9.02
CA CYS A 248 12.82 -6.52 -9.58
C CYS A 248 12.33 -7.98 -9.70
N ARG A 249 11.11 -8.23 -9.21
CA ARG A 249 10.45 -9.55 -9.25
C ARG A 249 9.89 -9.93 -10.63
N ARG A 250 10.09 -9.09 -11.64
CA ARG A 250 9.66 -9.26 -13.05
C ARG A 250 8.16 -9.31 -13.31
N LYS A 251 7.33 -9.73 -12.35
CA LYS A 251 5.87 -9.68 -12.40
C LYS A 251 5.29 -8.92 -11.22
N LEU A 252 4.13 -8.30 -11.41
CA LEU A 252 3.34 -7.73 -10.33
C LEU A 252 2.72 -8.86 -9.49
N GLY A 253 2.66 -8.70 -8.16
CA GLY A 253 1.97 -9.62 -7.25
C GLY A 253 2.78 -10.82 -6.72
N ILE A 254 4.02 -11.05 -7.17
CA ILE A 254 4.88 -12.12 -6.62
C ILE A 254 5.35 -11.75 -5.20
N LYS A 255 5.14 -12.60 -4.19
CA LYS A 255 5.75 -12.37 -2.86
C LYS A 255 7.27 -12.58 -2.94
N PRO A 256 8.07 -11.75 -2.24
CA PRO A 256 9.48 -12.09 -2.03
C PRO A 256 9.58 -13.47 -1.37
N ALA A 257 10.44 -14.33 -1.89
CA ALA A 257 10.71 -15.62 -1.28
C ALA A 257 11.24 -15.37 0.15
N LYS A 258 10.62 -16.02 1.16
CA LYS A 258 11.22 -16.00 2.49
C LYS A 258 12.60 -16.66 2.38
N PRO A 259 13.68 -16.04 2.90
CA PRO A 259 14.96 -16.72 2.95
C PRO A 259 14.75 -18.02 3.75
N LYS A 260 15.05 -19.15 3.11
CA LYS A 260 15.15 -20.42 3.82
C LYS A 260 16.36 -20.28 4.73
N ILE A 261 16.15 -20.05 6.02
CA ILE A 261 17.20 -20.26 7.01
C ILE A 261 17.47 -21.76 6.97
N SER A 262 18.52 -22.17 6.26
CA SER A 262 19.03 -23.54 6.34
C SER A 262 19.52 -23.74 7.77
N SER A 263 18.97 -24.74 8.45
CA SER A 263 19.26 -25.12 9.84
C SER A 263 20.69 -25.67 10.06
N GLU A 264 21.64 -25.36 9.18
CA GLU A 264 23.04 -25.81 9.28
C GLU A 264 24.02 -24.73 9.75
N ALA A 265 23.59 -23.46 9.89
CA ALA A 265 24.45 -22.39 10.39
C ALA A 265 24.37 -22.17 11.92
N ALA A 266 23.51 -22.90 12.64
CA ALA A 266 23.27 -22.69 14.08
C ALA A 266 24.17 -23.54 15.00
N VAL A 267 25.08 -24.38 14.48
CA VAL A 267 25.91 -25.29 15.31
C VAL A 267 27.39 -24.89 15.41
N LYS A 268 27.87 -23.84 14.72
CA LYS A 268 29.29 -23.45 14.77
C LYS A 268 29.61 -22.09 15.41
N VAL A 269 28.74 -21.54 16.26
CA VAL A 269 29.04 -20.30 17.00
C VAL A 269 29.40 -20.52 18.48
N HIS A 270 29.28 -21.74 19.01
CA HIS A 270 29.86 -22.09 20.31
C HIS A 270 31.21 -22.79 20.14
N GLN A 271 32.19 -22.09 19.59
CA GLN A 271 33.61 -22.26 19.92
C GLN A 271 34.42 -21.15 19.25
N ASN A 272 35.03 -20.33 20.11
CA ASN A 272 36.06 -19.31 19.87
C ASN A 272 35.57 -17.87 19.97
N GLY A 273 35.63 -17.38 21.21
CA GLY A 273 35.81 -15.97 21.49
C GLY A 273 37.16 -15.48 20.96
N GLY A 274 37.16 -14.22 20.56
CA GLY A 274 38.34 -13.48 20.12
C GLY A 274 37.91 -12.12 19.60
N LEU A 275 38.14 -11.07 20.39
CA LEU A 275 38.04 -9.68 19.95
C LEU A 275 38.88 -9.49 18.69
N HIS A 276 38.43 -8.68 17.73
CA HIS A 276 39.23 -7.59 17.15
C HIS A 276 38.37 -6.64 16.31
N ALA A 277 38.77 -5.37 16.36
CA ALA A 277 38.13 -4.18 15.84
C ALA A 277 38.24 -4.03 14.31
N GLY A 278 37.37 -3.19 13.72
CA GLY A 278 37.59 -2.60 12.40
C GLY A 278 36.31 -2.21 11.66
N SER A 279 35.95 -0.92 11.68
CA SER A 279 35.22 -0.27 10.58
C SER A 279 36.12 -0.21 9.34
N PRO A 280 35.61 -0.16 8.09
CA PRO A 280 35.11 1.11 7.52
C PRO A 280 33.93 1.01 6.50
N LEU A 281 33.35 2.19 6.23
CA LEU A 281 32.42 2.58 5.13
C LEU A 281 33.06 2.43 3.71
N PRO A 282 32.44 2.89 2.59
CA PRO A 282 31.12 2.62 1.98
C PRO A 282 31.17 2.33 0.44
N CYS A 283 29.98 2.21 -0.19
CA CYS A 283 29.64 2.52 -1.61
C CYS A 283 30.00 1.49 -2.71
N PRO A 284 29.36 1.53 -3.91
CA PRO A 284 28.73 2.67 -4.64
C PRO A 284 27.26 2.93 -4.31
#